data_AF-A0A2H9RGU7-F1
#
_entry.id   AF-A0A2H9RGU7-F1
#
_cell.length_a   1.000
_cell.length_b   1.000
_cell.length_c   1.000
_cell.angle_alpha   90.00
_cell.angle_beta   90.00
_cell.angle_gamma   90.00
#
_symmetry.space_group_name_H-M   'P 1'
#
loop_
_entity.id
_entity.type
_entity.pdbx_description
1 polymer ?
#
loop_
_entity_poly.entity_id
_entity_poly.type
_entity_poly.pdbx_seq_one_letter_code
_entity_poly.pdbx_strand_id
1 'polypeptide(L)'
;MNGKNLLKSYELLGIAAVGAILILSVLISGCIDSITYLGGKTINEGDNIKLNITENNTTETIFIKNISAQGKNQPFEKDLIGMKVGEKKNIIYKEIVSAKLSQEPTPNTVYSFRGQKIKIFNVTETSFQIGQEGYGLPETLPKIIPREIDKNAFKSAFNNEEPVKGREYINLNSLPWPVKVVDVKIISKNITIEILNAGNLTA
;
A
#
# COMPACT_ATOMS: atom_id res chain seq x y z
N MET A 1 47.75 -43.17 63.42
CA MET A 1 47.42 -42.92 62.00
C MET A 1 45.93 -43.10 61.79
N ASN A 2 45.28 -42.03 61.30
CA ASN A 2 43.96 -41.93 60.65
C ASN A 2 42.73 -42.64 61.24
N GLY A 3 41.99 -41.90 62.08
CA GLY A 3 40.52 -41.91 62.06
C GLY A 3 40.03 -40.82 61.09
N LYS A 4 39.13 -41.15 60.15
CA LYS A 4 38.51 -40.17 59.26
C LYS A 4 37.13 -39.80 59.75
N ASN A 5 36.96 -38.49 59.91
CA ASN A 5 35.82 -37.78 60.45
C ASN A 5 34.56 -37.90 59.60
N LEU A 6 33.45 -37.95 60.33
CA LEU A 6 32.08 -37.64 59.92
C LEU A 6 31.94 -36.18 59.47
N LEU A 7 31.01 -35.98 58.54
CA LEU A 7 30.18 -34.79 58.30
C LEU A 7 30.69 -33.43 58.82
N LYS A 8 31.14 -32.60 57.87
CA LYS A 8 31.10 -31.12 57.84
C LYS A 8 31.35 -30.78 56.36
N SER A 9 30.53 -30.07 55.59
CA SER A 9 29.59 -29.01 55.93
C SER A 9 28.53 -28.89 54.83
N TYR A 10 27.28 -28.71 55.24
CA TYR A 10 26.29 -27.99 54.45
C TYR A 10 26.73 -26.53 54.40
N GLU A 11 27.24 -26.07 53.26
CA GLU A 11 27.30 -24.65 52.88
C GLU A 11 27.85 -24.57 51.44
N LEU A 12 26.98 -24.78 50.45
CA LEU A 12 27.04 -24.05 49.19
C LEU A 12 25.68 -24.13 48.48
N LEU A 13 24.68 -23.53 49.11
CA LEU A 13 23.54 -23.00 48.40
C LEU A 13 24.05 -21.76 47.65
N GLY A 14 24.35 -21.90 46.35
CA GLY A 14 24.78 -20.76 45.55
C GLY A 14 25.59 -21.13 44.32
N ILE A 15 24.89 -21.21 43.18
CA ILE A 15 25.45 -21.11 41.81
C ILE A 15 26.16 -22.39 41.30
N ALA A 16 25.37 -23.43 41.00
CA ALA A 16 25.77 -24.47 40.04
C ALA A 16 24.56 -25.00 39.22
N ALA A 17 23.56 -24.15 38.99
CA ALA A 17 22.35 -24.47 38.23
C ALA A 17 22.17 -23.53 37.01
N VAL A 18 23.27 -23.16 36.35
CA VAL A 18 23.25 -22.49 35.04
C VAL A 18 24.35 -23.12 34.20
N GLY A 19 24.04 -24.20 33.49
CA GLY A 19 25.06 -24.83 32.65
C GLY A 19 24.75 -26.23 32.17
N ALA A 20 23.52 -26.51 31.76
CA ALA A 20 23.18 -27.58 30.80
C ALA A 20 21.66 -27.75 30.84
N ILE A 21 20.97 -27.34 29.78
CA ILE A 21 19.77 -27.93 29.16
C ILE A 21 19.24 -26.85 28.21
N LEU A 22 19.57 -27.02 26.93
CA LEU A 22 18.70 -26.75 25.76
C LEU A 22 19.54 -26.98 24.48
N ILE A 23 20.05 -28.20 24.32
CA ILE A 23 20.43 -28.73 23.02
C ILE A 23 19.75 -30.09 22.90
N LEU A 24 18.44 -30.09 22.61
CA LEU A 24 17.76 -31.25 22.02
C LEU A 24 16.45 -30.83 21.34
N SER A 25 16.58 -30.09 20.24
CA SER A 25 15.53 -30.00 19.22
C SER A 25 16.16 -29.66 17.87
N VAL A 26 17.07 -30.54 17.42
CA VAL A 26 17.43 -30.68 16.01
C VAL A 26 17.04 -32.10 15.63
N LEU A 27 15.95 -32.23 14.86
CA LEU A 27 15.71 -33.31 13.88
C LEU A 27 14.31 -33.17 13.25
N ILE A 28 14.14 -32.15 12.42
CA ILE A 28 13.32 -32.23 11.19
C ILE A 28 14.12 -31.42 10.14
N SER A 29 15.22 -31.96 9.63
CA SER A 29 15.27 -32.64 8.32
C SER A 29 14.68 -31.83 7.17
N GLY A 30 15.49 -30.88 6.71
CA GLY A 30 15.45 -30.24 5.39
C GLY A 30 16.73 -29.43 5.27
N CYS A 31 17.55 -29.69 4.25
CA CYS A 31 18.90 -29.14 4.06
C CYS A 31 19.03 -27.67 4.50
N ILE A 32 19.86 -27.42 5.52
CA ILE A 32 20.41 -26.08 5.76
C ILE A 32 21.73 -26.06 4.98
N ASP A 33 21.66 -25.63 3.73
CA ASP A 33 22.87 -25.25 3.00
C ASP A 33 23.48 -24.04 3.70
N SER A 34 24.65 -24.28 4.30
CA SER A 34 25.67 -23.30 4.67
C SER A 34 25.19 -22.04 5.38
N ILE A 35 25.39 -22.05 6.71
CA ILE A 35 25.64 -20.84 7.50
C ILE A 35 26.75 -20.04 6.82
N THR A 36 26.39 -18.99 6.07
CA THR A 36 27.33 -18.02 5.50
C THR A 36 26.80 -16.63 5.83
N TYR A 37 27.50 -15.93 6.74
CA TYR A 37 27.29 -14.55 7.19
C TYR A 37 25.99 -14.23 7.96
N LEU A 38 26.10 -14.21 9.30
CA LEU A 38 25.22 -13.48 10.22
C LEU A 38 25.35 -11.96 10.04
N GLY A 39 24.99 -11.48 8.85
CA GLY A 39 25.08 -10.10 8.44
C GLY A 39 24.48 -9.93 7.04
N GLY A 40 23.25 -10.40 6.85
CA GLY A 40 22.51 -10.15 5.61
C GLY A 40 22.57 -8.66 5.26
N LYS A 41 22.81 -8.35 3.98
CA LYS A 41 22.94 -6.96 3.52
C LYS A 41 21.76 -6.12 4.01
N THR A 42 22.06 -4.99 4.62
CA THR A 42 21.05 -3.99 5.01
C THR A 42 20.55 -3.26 3.77
N ILE A 43 19.22 -3.09 3.67
CA ILE A 43 18.59 -2.31 2.61
C ILE A 43 18.86 -0.83 2.83
N ASN A 44 19.41 -0.15 1.82
CA ASN A 44 19.59 1.29 1.81
C ASN A 44 18.77 1.95 0.69
N GLU A 45 18.50 3.25 0.83
CA GLU A 45 17.89 4.03 -0.23
C GLU A 45 18.72 3.93 -1.51
N GLY A 46 18.06 3.70 -2.65
CA GLY A 46 18.72 3.46 -3.93
C GLY A 46 18.94 2.00 -4.30
N ASP A 47 18.86 1.06 -3.36
CA ASP A 47 19.03 -0.36 -3.68
C ASP A 47 17.92 -0.89 -4.60
N ASN A 48 18.25 -1.82 -5.51
CA ASN A 48 17.23 -2.67 -6.12
C ASN A 48 17.01 -3.87 -5.22
N ILE A 49 15.76 -4.23 -4.97
CA ILE A 49 15.41 -5.33 -4.08
C ILE A 49 14.48 -6.32 -4.76
N LYS A 50 14.70 -7.60 -4.44
CA LYS A 50 13.79 -8.70 -4.74
C LYS A 50 13.18 -9.16 -3.43
N LEU A 51 11.86 -9.24 -3.36
CA LEU A 51 11.15 -9.60 -2.15
C LEU A 51 9.94 -10.48 -2.44
N ASN A 52 9.52 -11.24 -1.44
CA ASN A 52 8.23 -11.91 -1.42
C ASN A 52 7.24 -11.07 -0.61
N ILE A 53 6.02 -10.94 -1.13
CA ILE A 53 4.87 -10.39 -0.42
C ILE A 53 3.89 -11.53 -0.23
N THR A 54 3.52 -11.81 1.01
CA THR A 54 2.44 -12.73 1.34
C THR A 54 1.23 -11.96 1.82
N GLU A 55 0.12 -12.10 1.11
CA GLU A 55 -1.21 -11.59 1.48
C GLU A 55 -2.20 -12.76 1.43
N ASN A 56 -2.97 -12.99 2.50
CA ASN A 56 -3.98 -14.06 2.56
C ASN A 56 -3.47 -15.44 2.10
N ASN A 57 -2.29 -15.85 2.60
CA ASN A 57 -1.60 -17.11 2.24
C ASN A 57 -1.17 -17.24 0.77
N THR A 58 -1.31 -16.19 -0.04
CA THR A 58 -0.79 -16.13 -1.40
C THR A 58 0.51 -15.34 -1.38
N THR A 59 1.57 -15.92 -1.95
CA THR A 59 2.88 -15.26 -2.03
C THR A 59 3.19 -14.86 -3.46
N GLU A 60 3.52 -13.59 -3.65
CA GLU A 60 4.00 -13.04 -4.91
C GLU A 60 5.43 -12.53 -4.75
N THR A 61 6.30 -12.82 -5.71
CA THR A 61 7.65 -12.25 -5.75
C THR A 61 7.64 -10.99 -6.62
N ILE A 62 8.07 -9.86 -6.05
CA ILE A 62 8.19 -8.61 -6.80
C ILE A 62 9.62 -8.09 -6.80
N PHE A 63 9.89 -7.23 -7.77
CA PHE A 63 11.16 -6.49 -7.90
C PHE A 63 10.89 -4.99 -7.79
N ILE A 64 11.57 -4.34 -6.87
CA ILE A 64 11.55 -2.88 -6.72
C ILE A 64 12.91 -2.36 -7.14
N LYS A 65 12.93 -1.49 -8.15
CA LYS A 65 14.13 -0.78 -8.57
C LYS A 65 14.23 0.53 -7.80
N ASN A 66 15.44 0.86 -7.32
CA ASN A 66 15.72 2.12 -6.63
C ASN A 66 14.72 2.39 -5.50
N ILE A 67 14.74 1.55 -4.46
CA ILE A 67 13.87 1.70 -3.30
C ILE A 67 14.06 3.07 -2.67
N SER A 68 12.96 3.75 -2.31
CA SER A 68 13.01 5.07 -1.72
C SER A 68 12.34 5.14 -0.36
N ALA A 69 12.94 5.91 0.55
CA ALA A 69 12.31 6.27 1.82
C ALA A 69 11.02 7.09 1.63
N GLN A 70 10.78 7.61 0.42
CA GLN A 70 9.57 8.33 0.05
C GLN A 70 8.42 7.41 -0.41
N GLY A 71 8.64 6.11 -0.60
CA GLY A 71 7.58 5.18 -1.04
C GLY A 71 7.15 5.40 -2.49
N LYS A 72 8.11 5.49 -3.42
CA LYS A 72 7.83 5.92 -4.80
C LYS A 72 7.09 4.87 -5.63
N ASN A 73 7.47 3.60 -5.53
CA ASN A 73 6.84 2.53 -6.31
C ASN A 73 5.83 1.75 -5.47
N GLN A 74 6.15 1.51 -4.19
CA GLN A 74 5.26 0.85 -3.24
C GLN A 74 5.09 1.66 -1.95
N PRO A 75 3.89 1.67 -1.34
CA PRO A 75 3.61 2.49 -0.16
C PRO A 75 4.36 2.05 1.11
N PHE A 76 4.90 0.82 1.12
CA PHE A 76 5.62 0.23 2.23
C PHE A 76 7.15 0.28 2.08
N GLU A 77 7.71 0.87 1.01
CA GLU A 77 9.19 0.86 0.78
C GLU A 77 9.97 1.44 1.96
N LYS A 78 9.47 2.53 2.56
CA LYS A 78 10.12 3.16 3.72
C LYS A 78 10.30 2.19 4.89
N ASP A 79 9.40 1.23 5.04
CA ASP A 79 9.39 0.26 6.15
C ASP A 79 10.40 -0.88 5.92
N LEU A 80 10.95 -0.97 4.70
CA LEU A 80 11.96 -1.92 4.28
C LEU A 80 13.39 -1.37 4.41
N ILE A 81 13.56 -0.04 4.40
CA ILE A 81 14.87 0.59 4.61
C ILE A 81 15.39 0.20 6.00
N GLY A 82 16.63 -0.30 6.06
CA GLY A 82 17.24 -0.79 7.30
C GLY A 82 16.96 -2.26 7.63
N MET A 83 16.02 -2.93 6.92
CA MET A 83 15.85 -4.39 7.04
C MET A 83 17.06 -5.12 6.46
N LYS A 84 17.28 -6.36 6.90
CA LYS A 84 18.31 -7.24 6.33
C LYS A 84 17.73 -8.23 5.34
N VAL A 85 18.54 -8.64 4.35
CA VAL A 85 18.20 -9.79 3.49
C VAL A 85 17.97 -11.04 4.37
N GLY A 86 16.88 -11.76 4.09
CA GLY A 86 16.38 -12.90 4.87
C GLY A 86 15.44 -12.52 6.02
N GLU A 87 15.28 -11.23 6.33
CA GLU A 87 14.37 -10.76 7.36
C GLU A 87 12.91 -10.79 6.88
N LYS A 88 12.01 -11.19 7.79
CA LYS A 88 10.56 -11.18 7.60
C LYS A 88 9.92 -10.11 8.47
N LYS A 89 8.99 -9.35 7.89
CA LYS A 89 8.28 -8.29 8.62
C LYS A 89 6.82 -8.23 8.20
N ASN A 90 5.93 -8.11 9.19
CA ASN A 90 4.53 -7.82 8.94
C ASN A 90 4.35 -6.30 8.83
N ILE A 91 3.65 -5.87 7.79
CA ILE A 91 3.41 -4.46 7.49
C ILE A 91 1.92 -4.26 7.26
N ILE A 92 1.37 -3.27 7.94
CA ILE A 92 0.02 -2.79 7.70
C ILE A 92 0.13 -1.50 6.88
N TYR A 93 -0.36 -1.53 5.65
CA TYR A 93 -0.41 -0.34 4.80
C TYR A 93 -1.85 -0.03 4.39
N LYS A 94 -2.07 1.24 4.03
CA LYS A 94 -3.37 1.73 3.58
C LYS A 94 -3.39 1.75 2.06
N GLU A 95 -4.43 1.18 1.47
CA GLU A 95 -4.66 1.18 0.03
C GLU A 95 -6.02 1.79 -0.29
N ILE A 96 -6.04 2.73 -1.25
CA ILE A 96 -7.29 3.19 -1.85
C ILE A 96 -7.80 2.09 -2.77
N VAL A 97 -9.06 1.68 -2.62
CA VAL A 97 -9.68 0.63 -3.44
C VAL A 97 -10.76 1.16 -4.36
N SER A 98 -11.42 2.25 -3.97
CA SER A 98 -12.46 2.88 -4.78
C SER A 98 -12.56 4.37 -4.46
N ALA A 99 -13.21 5.10 -5.38
CA ALA A 99 -13.51 6.50 -5.23
C ALA A 99 -15.00 6.75 -5.49
N LYS A 100 -15.60 7.66 -4.73
CA LYS A 100 -16.96 8.15 -4.97
C LYS A 100 -16.88 9.47 -5.73
N LEU A 101 -17.55 9.52 -6.87
CA LEU A 101 -17.44 10.63 -7.82
C LEU A 101 -18.73 11.44 -7.86
N SER A 102 -18.63 12.75 -7.70
CA SER A 102 -19.70 13.70 -8.01
C SER A 102 -19.51 14.26 -9.41
N GLN A 103 -20.56 14.18 -10.21
CA GLN A 103 -20.62 14.68 -11.59
C GLN A 103 -21.47 15.94 -11.67
N GLU A 104 -21.54 16.72 -10.60
CA GLU A 104 -22.34 17.95 -10.58
C GLU A 104 -21.60 19.08 -11.32
N PRO A 105 -22.25 19.73 -12.31
CA PRO A 105 -21.68 20.90 -12.95
C PRO A 105 -21.67 22.11 -12.01
N THR A 106 -20.86 23.11 -12.34
CA THR A 106 -20.91 24.41 -11.67
C THR A 106 -22.06 25.25 -12.27
N PRO A 107 -22.94 25.85 -11.44
CA PRO A 107 -24.01 26.71 -11.94
C PRO A 107 -23.45 27.95 -12.66
N ASN A 108 -24.22 28.49 -13.59
CA ASN A 108 -23.88 29.67 -14.40
C ASN A 108 -22.51 29.57 -15.12
N THR A 109 -22.09 28.35 -15.50
CA THR A 109 -20.80 28.10 -16.16
C THR A 109 -21.02 27.61 -17.58
N VAL A 110 -20.14 28.00 -18.50
CA VAL A 110 -20.13 27.57 -19.91
C VAL A 110 -19.00 26.57 -20.12
N TYR A 111 -19.33 25.40 -20.66
CA TYR A 111 -18.40 24.33 -20.98
C TYR A 111 -18.30 24.13 -22.49
N SER A 112 -17.08 23.89 -22.98
CA SER A 112 -16.84 23.52 -24.38
C SER A 112 -16.76 22.01 -24.48
N PHE A 113 -17.67 21.38 -25.24
CA PHE A 113 -17.71 19.93 -25.41
C PHE A 113 -18.03 19.57 -26.85
N ARG A 114 -17.16 18.77 -27.48
CA ARG A 114 -17.31 18.30 -28.88
C ARG A 114 -17.64 19.43 -29.88
N GLY A 115 -16.98 20.58 -29.74
CA GLY A 115 -17.17 21.74 -30.61
C GLY A 115 -18.42 22.58 -30.33
N GLN A 116 -19.23 22.22 -29.33
CA GLN A 116 -20.38 22.99 -28.88
C GLN A 116 -20.11 23.68 -27.54
N LYS A 117 -20.75 24.82 -27.32
CA LYS A 117 -20.75 25.50 -26.03
C LYS A 117 -22.06 25.26 -25.30
N ILE A 118 -21.94 24.70 -24.11
CA ILE A 118 -23.07 24.29 -23.28
C ILE A 118 -23.05 25.12 -22.01
N LYS A 119 -24.16 25.81 -21.71
CA LYS A 119 -24.33 26.61 -20.49
C LYS A 119 -25.13 25.81 -19.46
N ILE A 120 -24.65 25.85 -18.22
CA ILE A 120 -25.39 25.39 -17.05
C ILE A 120 -26.06 26.62 -16.44
N PHE A 121 -27.38 26.64 -16.46
CA PHE A 121 -28.17 27.78 -16.00
C PHE A 121 -28.38 27.75 -14.49
N ASN A 122 -28.70 26.58 -13.96
CA ASN A 122 -28.98 26.39 -12.54
C ASN A 122 -28.68 24.95 -12.11
N VAL A 123 -28.37 24.77 -10.83
CA VAL A 123 -28.17 23.47 -10.20
C VAL A 123 -28.98 23.48 -8.90
N THR A 124 -29.95 22.58 -8.78
CA THR A 124 -30.81 22.42 -7.60
C THR A 124 -30.37 21.19 -6.80
N GLU A 125 -31.11 20.80 -5.76
CA GLU A 125 -30.81 19.56 -5.03
C GLU A 125 -31.02 18.28 -5.87
N THR A 126 -31.93 18.29 -6.85
CA THR A 126 -32.35 17.08 -7.58
C THR A 126 -32.10 17.15 -9.08
N SER A 127 -31.81 18.32 -9.63
CA SER A 127 -31.67 18.53 -11.07
C SER A 127 -30.69 19.65 -11.42
N PHE A 128 -30.34 19.76 -12.70
CA PHE A 128 -29.65 20.91 -13.26
C PHE A 128 -30.27 21.32 -14.59
N GLN A 129 -30.19 22.61 -14.90
CA GLN A 129 -30.70 23.21 -16.12
C GLN A 129 -29.55 23.45 -17.09
N ILE A 130 -29.67 22.93 -18.31
CA ILE A 130 -28.61 22.91 -19.33
C ILE A 130 -29.16 23.36 -20.68
N GLY A 131 -28.34 24.02 -21.50
CA GLY A 131 -28.73 24.41 -22.85
C GLY A 131 -27.55 24.98 -23.64
N GLN A 132 -27.75 25.26 -24.93
CA GLN A 132 -26.73 25.91 -25.74
C GLN A 132 -26.54 27.37 -25.31
N GLU A 133 -25.30 27.86 -25.39
CA GLU A 133 -25.03 29.28 -25.16
C GLU A 133 -25.76 30.13 -26.21
N GLY A 134 -26.66 31.01 -25.76
CA GLY A 134 -27.35 31.99 -26.61
C GLY A 134 -28.59 31.50 -27.35
N TYR A 135 -28.97 30.22 -27.25
CA TYR A 135 -30.11 29.66 -27.98
C TYR A 135 -30.88 28.59 -27.17
N GLY A 136 -32.22 28.66 -27.23
CA GLY A 136 -33.15 27.65 -26.69
C GLY A 136 -33.61 27.88 -25.24
N LEU A 137 -34.75 27.25 -24.89
CA LEU A 137 -35.16 27.09 -23.49
C LEU A 137 -34.28 26.03 -22.83
N PRO A 138 -33.80 26.24 -21.59
CA PRO A 138 -32.97 25.26 -20.91
C PRO A 138 -33.74 23.96 -20.64
N GLU A 139 -33.11 22.83 -20.91
CA GLU A 139 -33.60 21.51 -20.54
C GLU A 139 -33.25 21.23 -19.08
N THR A 140 -34.15 20.55 -18.37
CA THR A 140 -33.91 20.12 -16.99
C THR A 140 -33.54 18.64 -16.99
N LEU A 141 -32.34 18.32 -16.50
CA LEU A 141 -31.85 16.95 -16.34
C LEU A 141 -31.75 16.59 -14.86
N PRO A 142 -32.07 15.34 -14.47
CA PRO A 142 -31.89 14.89 -13.10
C PRO A 142 -30.40 14.83 -12.74
N LYS A 143 -30.08 15.10 -11.47
CA LYS A 143 -28.72 14.94 -10.95
C LYS A 143 -28.29 13.48 -10.99
N ILE A 144 -27.05 13.26 -11.39
CA ILE A 144 -26.43 11.93 -11.37
C ILE A 144 -26.00 11.64 -9.94
N ILE A 145 -26.55 10.58 -9.36
CA ILE A 145 -26.15 10.09 -8.03
C ILE A 145 -24.66 9.76 -8.05
N PRO A 146 -23.87 10.22 -7.07
CA PRO A 146 -22.46 9.94 -7.02
C PRO A 146 -22.18 8.43 -7.09
N ARG A 147 -21.39 8.02 -8.09
CA ARG A 147 -21.07 6.61 -8.32
C ARG A 147 -19.76 6.24 -7.65
N GLU A 148 -19.73 5.08 -7.03
CA GLU A 148 -18.50 4.43 -6.60
C GLU A 148 -17.86 3.74 -7.81
N ILE A 149 -16.55 3.93 -7.98
CA ILE A 149 -15.76 3.31 -9.04
C ILE A 149 -14.49 2.72 -8.43
N ASP A 150 -14.13 1.51 -8.87
CA ASP A 150 -12.89 0.86 -8.45
C ASP A 150 -11.66 1.67 -8.87
N LYS A 151 -10.59 1.63 -8.08
CA LYS A 151 -9.33 2.35 -8.33
C LYS A 151 -8.77 2.10 -9.73
N ASN A 152 -8.82 0.86 -10.21
CA ASN A 152 -8.31 0.51 -11.54
C ASN A 152 -9.16 1.14 -12.65
N ALA A 153 -10.49 1.08 -12.50
CA ALA A 153 -11.40 1.72 -13.44
C ALA A 153 -11.27 3.26 -13.42
N PHE A 154 -11.02 3.86 -12.24
CA PHE A 154 -10.68 5.27 -12.11
C PHE A 154 -9.41 5.61 -12.90
N LYS A 155 -8.32 4.87 -12.69
CA LYS A 155 -7.06 5.08 -13.42
C LYS A 155 -7.23 4.99 -14.94
N SER A 156 -7.98 4.01 -15.43
CA SER A 156 -8.29 3.88 -16.85
C SER A 156 -9.09 5.08 -17.39
N ALA A 157 -9.97 5.68 -16.58
CA ALA A 157 -10.78 6.82 -16.98
C ALA A 157 -10.05 8.17 -16.91
N PHE A 158 -9.02 8.29 -16.07
CA PHE A 158 -8.37 9.55 -15.73
C PHE A 158 -6.84 9.49 -15.87
N ASN A 159 -6.35 9.00 -17.01
CA ASN A 159 -4.92 9.02 -17.39
C ASN A 159 -3.96 8.47 -16.34
N ASN A 160 -4.31 7.35 -15.70
CA ASN A 160 -3.56 6.70 -14.63
C ASN A 160 -3.34 7.55 -13.36
N GLU A 161 -4.10 8.63 -13.18
CA GLU A 161 -4.04 9.40 -11.95
C GLU A 161 -4.65 8.64 -10.76
N GLU A 162 -4.11 8.89 -9.56
CA GLU A 162 -4.71 8.40 -8.31
C GLU A 162 -5.90 9.28 -7.90
N PRO A 163 -6.98 8.70 -7.35
CA PRO A 163 -8.11 9.46 -6.84
C PRO A 163 -7.73 10.19 -5.54
N VAL A 164 -7.92 11.52 -5.53
CA VAL A 164 -7.62 12.38 -4.38
C VAL A 164 -8.91 13.09 -3.97
N LYS A 165 -9.32 12.91 -2.70
CA LYS A 165 -10.52 13.56 -2.16
C LYS A 165 -10.47 15.07 -2.33
N GLY A 166 -11.55 15.64 -2.84
CA GLY A 166 -11.71 17.06 -3.12
C GLY A 166 -11.15 17.52 -4.47
N ARG A 167 -10.35 16.69 -5.15
CA ARG A 167 -9.76 17.02 -6.45
C ARG A 167 -10.75 16.78 -7.58
N GLU A 168 -10.62 17.60 -8.62
CA GLU A 168 -11.39 17.54 -9.85
C GLU A 168 -10.56 16.92 -10.98
N TYR A 169 -11.22 16.12 -11.80
CA TYR A 169 -10.61 15.36 -12.90
C TYR A 169 -11.43 15.53 -14.17
N ILE A 170 -10.76 15.79 -15.28
CA ILE A 170 -11.41 15.95 -16.58
C ILE A 170 -11.41 14.58 -17.27
N ASN A 171 -12.60 14.02 -17.49
CA ASN A 171 -12.77 12.89 -18.39
C ASN A 171 -13.27 13.42 -19.74
N LEU A 172 -12.33 13.62 -20.67
CA LEU A 172 -12.58 14.21 -21.99
C LEU A 172 -13.61 13.43 -22.84
N ASN A 173 -13.89 12.17 -22.48
CA ASN A 173 -14.70 11.28 -23.30
C ASN A 173 -16.16 11.14 -22.81
N SER A 174 -16.49 11.62 -21.60
CA SER A 174 -17.81 11.34 -20.99
C SER A 174 -18.64 12.58 -20.69
N LEU A 175 -18.06 13.62 -20.08
CA LEU A 175 -18.81 14.78 -19.57
C LEU A 175 -18.21 16.11 -20.04
N PRO A 176 -19.03 17.17 -20.19
CA PRO A 176 -18.55 18.51 -20.53
C PRO A 176 -17.73 19.18 -19.42
N TRP A 177 -17.91 18.75 -18.17
CA TRP A 177 -17.33 19.37 -16.98
C TRP A 177 -16.49 18.37 -16.17
N PRO A 178 -15.61 18.86 -15.28
CA PRO A 178 -14.80 18.01 -14.41
C PRO A 178 -15.68 17.21 -13.44
N VAL A 179 -15.17 16.04 -13.06
CA VAL A 179 -15.75 15.18 -12.03
C VAL A 179 -14.96 15.37 -10.75
N LYS A 180 -15.66 15.52 -9.62
CA LYS A 180 -15.02 15.72 -8.30
C LYS A 180 -15.02 14.44 -7.49
N VAL A 181 -13.86 14.06 -6.93
CA VAL A 181 -13.79 12.97 -5.96
C VAL A 181 -14.34 13.46 -4.63
N VAL A 182 -15.52 13.00 -4.24
CA VAL A 182 -16.16 13.41 -2.97
C VAL A 182 -15.74 12.53 -1.81
N ASP A 183 -15.39 11.28 -2.08
CA ASP A 183 -14.86 10.38 -1.07
C ASP A 183 -13.93 9.32 -1.67
N VAL A 184 -13.09 8.73 -0.82
CA VAL A 184 -12.23 7.61 -1.20
C VAL A 184 -12.37 6.50 -0.17
N LYS A 185 -12.53 5.27 -0.64
CA LYS A 185 -12.55 4.10 0.23
C LYS A 185 -11.12 3.59 0.40
N ILE A 186 -10.66 3.58 1.64
CA ILE A 186 -9.34 3.12 2.02
C ILE A 186 -9.50 1.87 2.87
N ILE A 187 -8.78 0.81 2.52
CA ILE A 187 -8.67 -0.39 3.35
C ILE A 187 -7.27 -0.50 3.92
N SER A 188 -7.15 -1.19 5.06
CA SER A 188 -5.87 -1.62 5.58
C SER A 188 -5.58 -3.02 5.10
N LYS A 189 -4.43 -3.20 4.46
CA LYS A 189 -3.90 -4.50 4.08
C LYS A 189 -2.80 -4.90 5.05
N ASN A 190 -2.82 -6.16 5.45
CA ASN A 190 -1.77 -6.76 6.26
C ASN A 190 -1.01 -7.74 5.39
N ILE A 191 0.28 -7.47 5.20
CA ILE A 191 1.16 -8.27 4.37
C ILE A 191 2.39 -8.68 5.17
N THR A 192 2.90 -9.88 4.88
CA THR A 192 4.22 -10.30 5.32
C THR A 192 5.20 -10.10 4.18
N ILE A 193 6.28 -9.36 4.43
CA ILE A 193 7.35 -9.17 3.45
C ILE A 193 8.59 -9.94 3.88
N GLU A 194 9.23 -10.63 2.94
CA GLU A 194 10.54 -11.26 3.09
C GLU A 194 11.49 -10.72 2.03
N ILE A 195 12.62 -10.15 2.46
CA ILE A 195 13.65 -9.66 1.54
C ILE A 195 14.49 -10.84 1.06
N LEU A 196 14.44 -11.13 -0.23
CA LEU A 196 15.20 -12.24 -0.83
C LEU A 196 16.60 -11.81 -1.27
N ASN A 197 16.74 -10.61 -1.82
CA ASN A 197 18.03 -10.09 -2.29
C ASN A 197 18.00 -8.55 -2.41
N ALA A 198 19.15 -7.91 -2.34
CA ALA A 198 19.31 -6.46 -2.40
C ALA A 198 20.62 -6.01 -3.04
N GLY A 199 20.58 -4.94 -3.84
CA GLY A 199 21.74 -4.31 -4.47
C GLY A 199 21.63 -4.19 -5.98
N ASN A 200 22.76 -4.26 -6.69
CA ASN A 200 22.78 -4.26 -8.15
C ASN A 200 22.32 -5.63 -8.67
N LEU A 201 21.02 -5.86 -8.60
CA LEU A 201 20.35 -6.96 -9.29
C LEU A 201 20.37 -6.63 -10.79
N THR A 202 21.20 -7.34 -11.56
CA THR A 202 21.09 -7.32 -13.03
C THR A 202 19.79 -8.02 -13.41
N ALA A 203 18.97 -7.31 -14.19
CA ALA A 203 17.68 -7.79 -14.68
C ALA A 203 17.83 -9.01 -15.60
#